data_AF-A0A3S0CME5-F1
#
_entry.id   AF-A0A3S0CME5-F1
#
_cell.length_a   1.000
_cell.length_b   1.000
_cell.length_c   1.000
_cell.angle_alpha   90.00
_cell.angle_beta   90.00
_cell.angle_gamma   90.00
#
_symmetry.space_group_name_H-M   'P 1'
#
loop_
_entity.id
_entity.type
_entity.pdbx_description
1 polymer ?
#
loop_
_entity_poly.entity_id
_entity_poly.type
_entity_poly.pdbx_seq_one_letter_code
_entity_poly.pdbx_strand_id
1 'polypeptide(L)'
;MPPSAYGDLFICEPVARWIRRAKVKNENGKKVLYNAYDEAEFLASTDLNFRPVQAKTGPDGSLYIVDMYRGIIQEGNWTREGSHLRPVILRKGLDKNIGMGRIYSLIQEDIEPGGKPGLLDKSAEELVEYLGHPNGWYRNTAQKLIILKGDMGVVPKLKEIAMDNESFWTDNFGD
;
A
#
# COMPACT_ATOMS: atom_id res chain seq x y z
N MET A 1 -9.40 -6.20 -3.45
CA MET A 1 -9.07 -5.22 -4.53
C MET A 1 -9.60 -5.76 -5.84
N PRO A 2 -10.20 -4.92 -6.71
CA PRO A 2 -10.70 -5.39 -8.00
C PRO A 2 -9.54 -5.78 -8.94
N PRO A 3 -9.73 -6.79 -9.83
CA PRO A 3 -8.69 -7.22 -10.77
C PRO A 3 -8.13 -6.10 -11.64
N SER A 4 -8.94 -5.09 -11.99
CA SER A 4 -8.51 -3.94 -12.78
C SER A 4 -7.43 -3.09 -12.10
N ALA A 5 -7.23 -3.25 -10.78
CA ALA A 5 -6.24 -2.55 -9.97
C ALA A 5 -4.98 -3.39 -9.66
N TYR A 6 -4.90 -4.61 -10.17
CA TYR A 6 -3.71 -5.44 -9.97
C TYR A 6 -2.52 -4.86 -10.72
N GLY A 7 -1.35 -4.80 -10.05
CA GLY A 7 -0.14 -4.19 -10.58
C GLY A 7 -0.07 -2.66 -10.50
N ASP A 8 -1.17 -1.98 -10.13
CA ASP A 8 -1.19 -0.53 -10.00
C ASP A 8 -0.49 -0.05 -8.72
N LEU A 9 0.03 1.18 -8.76
CA LEU A 9 0.60 1.84 -7.59
C LEU A 9 -0.38 2.85 -6.99
N PHE A 10 -0.53 2.82 -5.67
CA PHE A 10 -1.27 3.82 -4.90
C PHE A 10 -0.28 4.70 -4.13
N ILE A 11 -0.17 5.96 -4.54
CA ILE A 11 0.83 6.91 -4.06
C ILE A 11 0.12 8.00 -3.26
N CYS A 12 0.43 8.09 -1.98
CA CYS A 12 -0.16 9.09 -1.11
C CYS A 12 0.51 10.45 -1.31
N GLU A 13 -0.28 11.52 -1.44
CA GLU A 13 0.21 12.89 -1.37
C GLU A 13 -0.50 13.63 -0.21
N PRO A 14 0.12 13.72 0.97
CA PRO A 14 -0.47 14.38 2.13
C PRO A 14 -0.70 15.89 1.95
N VAL A 15 0.11 16.61 1.17
CA VAL A 15 -0.03 18.08 1.04
C VAL A 15 -1.23 18.43 0.16
N ALA A 16 -1.35 17.78 -1.01
CA ALA A 16 -2.46 17.88 -1.95
C ALA A 16 -3.73 17.17 -1.47
N ARG A 17 -3.62 16.24 -0.50
CA ARG A 17 -4.74 15.52 0.13
C ARG A 17 -5.43 14.53 -0.81
N TRP A 18 -4.62 13.83 -1.60
CA TRP A 18 -5.10 12.81 -2.52
C TRP A 18 -4.24 11.54 -2.47
N ILE A 19 -4.74 10.50 -3.10
CA ILE A 19 -4.00 9.28 -3.39
C ILE A 19 -4.06 9.09 -4.88
N ARG A 20 -2.88 9.10 -5.50
CA ARG A 20 -2.73 8.83 -6.93
C ARG A 20 -2.78 7.34 -7.18
N ARG A 21 -3.50 6.94 -8.23
CA ARG A 21 -3.39 5.59 -8.80
C ARG A 21 -2.64 5.67 -10.12
N ALA A 22 -1.49 5.02 -10.16
CA ALA A 22 -0.65 4.96 -11.34
C ALA A 22 -0.68 3.57 -11.97
N LYS A 23 -0.97 3.52 -13.28
CA LYS A 23 -0.71 2.35 -14.13
C LYS A 23 0.79 2.23 -14.35
N VAL A 24 1.33 1.04 -14.19
CA VAL A 24 2.75 0.76 -14.43
C VAL A 24 2.90 0.04 -15.76
N LYS A 25 3.80 0.52 -16.62
CA LYS A 25 4.19 -0.16 -17.85
C LYS A 25 5.70 -0.32 -17.92
N ASN A 26 6.15 -1.45 -18.47
CA ASN A 26 7.55 -1.66 -18.83
C ASN A 26 7.75 -1.16 -20.26
N GLU A 27 8.55 -0.12 -20.44
CA GLU A 27 8.88 0.45 -21.75
C GLU A 27 10.39 0.47 -21.93
N ASN A 28 10.91 -0.35 -22.83
CA ASN A 28 12.35 -0.49 -23.09
C ASN A 28 13.15 -0.75 -21.80
N GLY A 29 12.65 -1.64 -20.94
CA GLY A 29 13.26 -1.99 -19.65
C GLY A 29 13.09 -0.94 -18.55
N LYS A 30 12.32 0.13 -18.77
CA LYS A 30 12.04 1.16 -17.77
C LYS A 30 10.61 1.04 -17.27
N LYS A 31 10.42 1.17 -15.96
CA LYS A 31 9.08 1.30 -15.36
C LYS A 31 8.60 2.73 -15.54
N VAL A 32 7.55 2.91 -16.34
CA VAL A 32 6.92 4.19 -16.61
C VAL A 32 5.54 4.22 -15.94
N LEU A 33 5.22 5.35 -15.32
CA LEU A 33 3.97 5.55 -14.58
C LEU A 33 3.02 6.44 -15.36
N TYR A 34 1.80 5.95 -15.55
CA TYR A 34 0.71 6.66 -16.22
C TYR A 34 -0.43 6.94 -15.25
N ASN A 35 -1.13 8.06 -15.42
CA ASN A 35 -2.34 8.32 -14.66
C ASN A 35 -3.42 7.28 -15.02
N ALA A 36 -4.08 6.73 -14.00
CA ALA A 36 -5.21 5.83 -14.23
C ALA A 36 -6.51 6.60 -14.58
N TYR A 37 -6.54 7.90 -14.36
CA TYR A 37 -7.70 8.77 -14.55
C TYR A 37 -7.31 10.04 -15.30
N ASP A 38 -8.26 10.64 -16.01
CA ASP A 38 -8.14 11.96 -16.62
C ASP A 38 -8.68 13.03 -15.67
N GLU A 39 -7.89 14.08 -15.43
CA GLU A 39 -8.19 15.20 -14.51
C GLU A 39 -8.73 14.82 -13.11
N ALA A 40 -8.48 13.59 -12.66
CA ALA A 40 -8.94 13.05 -11.39
C ALA A 40 -7.89 12.15 -10.76
N GLU A 41 -8.11 11.81 -9.49
CA GLU A 41 -7.28 10.86 -8.76
C GLU A 41 -8.15 9.83 -8.04
N PHE A 42 -7.53 8.73 -7.62
CA PHE A 42 -8.24 7.60 -7.00
C PHE A 42 -9.03 8.01 -5.76
N LEU A 43 -8.46 8.89 -4.95
CA LEU A 43 -9.14 9.49 -3.80
C LEU A 43 -8.62 10.91 -3.62
N ALA A 44 -9.52 11.90 -3.57
CA ALA A 44 -9.19 13.27 -3.23
C ALA A 44 -10.16 13.78 -2.15
N SER A 45 -9.64 14.46 -1.13
CA SER A 45 -10.46 14.94 -0.01
C SER A 45 -10.51 16.46 0.07
N THR A 46 -11.71 16.97 0.37
CA THR A 46 -11.91 18.38 0.72
C THR A 46 -11.57 18.68 2.19
N ASP A 47 -11.45 17.66 3.04
CA ASP A 47 -11.02 17.82 4.44
C ASP A 47 -9.56 18.27 4.49
N LEU A 48 -9.28 19.40 5.14
CA LEU A 48 -7.94 19.97 5.27
C LEU A 48 -7.00 19.13 6.14
N ASN A 49 -7.55 18.21 6.93
CA ASN A 49 -6.80 17.34 7.82
C ASN A 49 -6.46 16.00 7.18
N PHE A 50 -7.04 15.64 6.02
CA PHE A 50 -6.73 14.39 5.35
C PHE A 50 -5.30 14.42 4.80
N ARG A 51 -4.39 13.65 5.42
CA ARG A 51 -2.95 13.58 5.15
C ARG A 51 -2.54 12.11 4.98
N PRO A 52 -2.93 11.45 3.87
CA PRO A 52 -2.56 10.06 3.63
C PRO A 52 -1.04 9.95 3.54
N VAL A 53 -0.47 8.92 4.17
CA VAL A 53 0.98 8.68 4.18
C VAL A 53 1.36 7.31 3.68
N GLN A 54 0.43 6.35 3.70
CA GLN A 54 0.68 5.02 3.20
C GLN A 54 -0.60 4.38 2.68
N ALA A 55 -0.49 3.67 1.56
CA ALA A 55 -1.54 2.83 1.00
C ALA A 55 -0.95 1.44 0.70
N LYS A 56 -1.52 0.37 1.26
CA LYS A 56 -1.03 -1.01 1.10
C LYS A 56 -2.16 -2.01 1.08
N THR A 57 -2.02 -3.07 0.29
CA THR A 57 -2.92 -4.24 0.34
C THR A 57 -2.75 -4.97 1.67
N GLY A 58 -3.86 -5.21 2.36
CA GLY A 58 -3.91 -6.01 3.58
C GLY A 58 -4.05 -7.52 3.33
N PRO A 59 -3.99 -8.35 4.37
CA PRO A 59 -4.14 -9.81 4.27
C PRO A 59 -5.53 -10.26 3.76
N ASP A 60 -6.56 -9.46 4.01
CA ASP A 60 -7.93 -9.65 3.53
C ASP A 60 -8.11 -9.24 2.05
N GLY A 61 -7.09 -8.66 1.42
CA GLY A 61 -7.14 -8.16 0.05
C GLY A 61 -7.71 -6.74 -0.09
N SER A 62 -8.06 -6.07 1.00
CA SER A 62 -8.51 -4.67 1.03
C SER A 62 -7.33 -3.71 0.88
N LEU A 63 -7.58 -2.47 0.45
CA LEU A 63 -6.56 -1.41 0.45
C LEU A 63 -6.62 -0.65 1.78
N TYR A 64 -5.59 -0.81 2.60
CA TYR A 64 -5.44 -0.06 3.84
C TYR A 64 -4.74 1.26 3.56
N ILE A 65 -5.31 2.36 4.07
CA ILE A 65 -4.76 3.70 3.99
C ILE A 65 -4.47 4.19 5.41
N VAL A 66 -3.21 4.54 5.67
CA VAL A 66 -2.81 5.23 6.90
C VAL A 66 -2.85 6.72 6.62
N ASP A 67 -3.62 7.43 7.44
CA ASP A 67 -3.77 8.89 7.40
C ASP A 67 -3.30 9.47 8.73
N MET A 68 -2.38 10.42 8.70
CA MET A 68 -1.96 11.12 9.93
C MET A 68 -3.10 11.94 10.54
N TYR A 69 -4.10 12.30 9.73
CA TYR A 69 -5.25 13.13 10.04
C TYR A 69 -4.88 14.35 10.90
N ARG A 70 -4.06 15.24 10.33
CA ARG A 70 -3.47 16.38 11.05
C ARG A 70 -3.60 17.68 10.26
N GLY A 71 -3.78 18.78 10.97
CA GLY A 71 -4.04 20.07 10.32
C GLY A 71 -2.79 20.68 9.66
N ILE A 72 -1.70 20.81 10.41
CA ILE A 72 -0.42 21.35 9.92
C ILE A 72 0.45 20.19 9.41
N ILE A 73 0.97 20.27 8.18
CA ILE A 73 1.91 19.29 7.61
C ILE A 73 3.22 19.95 7.15
N GLN A 74 3.21 21.27 6.92
CA GLN A 74 4.36 22.02 6.42
C GLN A 74 5.44 22.20 7.48
N GLU A 75 6.67 22.44 7.00
CA GLU A 75 7.81 22.78 7.83
C GLU A 75 7.54 24.03 8.71
N GLY A 76 8.12 24.06 9.90
CA GLY A 76 7.87 25.08 10.93
C GLY A 76 8.08 26.52 10.44
N ASN A 77 9.00 26.76 9.50
CA ASN A 77 9.26 28.09 8.95
C ASN A 77 8.05 28.70 8.24
N TRP A 78 7.19 27.89 7.62
CA TRP A 78 6.00 28.36 6.91
C TRP A 78 4.81 28.58 7.85
N THR A 79 4.87 28.05 9.07
CA THR A 79 3.73 27.97 10.01
C THR A 79 3.97 28.72 11.31
N ARG A 80 5.17 29.28 11.51
CA ARG A 80 5.53 30.13 12.66
C ARG A 80 4.69 31.40 12.77
N GLU A 81 4.71 32.02 13.95
CA GLU A 81 4.11 33.34 14.14
C GLU A 81 4.68 34.38 13.16
N GLY A 82 3.81 35.25 12.65
CA GLY A 82 4.16 36.21 11.60
C GLY A 82 4.28 35.62 10.19
N SER A 83 4.16 34.30 9.99
CA SER A 83 4.15 33.72 8.65
C SER A 83 2.85 34.00 7.91
N HIS A 84 2.92 33.93 6.57
CA HIS A 84 1.74 34.11 5.70
C HIS A 84 0.62 33.10 6.02
N LEU A 85 0.96 31.86 6.41
CA LEU A 85 -0.03 30.81 6.65
C LEU A 85 -0.61 30.81 8.07
N ARG A 86 0.07 31.42 9.05
CA ARG A 86 -0.35 31.39 10.46
C ARG A 86 -1.78 31.92 10.69
N PRO A 87 -2.22 33.04 10.09
CA PRO A 87 -3.60 33.51 10.25
C PRO A 87 -4.63 32.51 9.72
N VAL A 88 -4.32 31.81 8.63
CA VAL A 88 -5.20 30.77 8.05
C VAL A 88 -5.28 29.57 8.98
N ILE A 89 -4.13 29.13 9.49
CA ILE A 89 -4.01 27.99 10.42
C ILE A 89 -4.89 28.22 11.65
N LEU A 90 -4.74 29.38 12.30
CA LEU A 90 -5.49 29.71 13.52
C LEU A 90 -6.98 29.87 13.25
N ARG A 91 -7.36 30.59 12.18
CA ARG A 91 -8.76 30.78 11.79
C ARG A 91 -9.47 29.45 11.51
N LYS A 92 -8.76 28.48 10.94
CA LYS A 92 -9.30 27.16 10.62
C LYS A 92 -9.04 26.11 11.71
N GLY A 93 -8.41 26.49 12.82
CA GLY A 93 -8.09 25.59 13.93
C GLY A 93 -7.17 24.42 13.57
N LEU A 94 -6.35 24.55 12.53
CA LEU A 94 -5.49 23.46 12.04
C LEU A 94 -4.35 23.12 13.01
N ASP A 95 -3.98 24.08 13.86
CA ASP A 95 -3.03 23.91 14.96
C ASP A 95 -3.56 23.00 16.08
N LYS A 96 -4.88 22.82 16.18
CA LYS A 96 -5.51 22.03 17.25
C LYS A 96 -5.62 20.55 16.93
N ASN A 97 -5.56 20.17 15.65
CA ASN A 97 -5.75 18.78 15.23
C ASN A 97 -4.40 18.06 15.09
N ILE A 98 -3.98 17.40 16.18
CA ILE A 98 -2.72 16.68 16.33
C ILE A 98 -3.01 15.31 16.95
N GLY A 99 -2.33 14.26 16.47
CA GLY A 99 -2.41 12.92 17.07
C GLY A 99 -3.71 12.16 16.77
N MET A 100 -4.47 12.60 15.77
CA MET A 100 -5.79 12.04 15.44
C MET A 100 -5.75 11.00 14.31
N GLY A 101 -4.61 10.31 14.15
CA GLY A 101 -4.34 9.39 13.04
C GLY A 101 -5.41 8.32 12.83
N ARG A 102 -5.59 7.91 11.58
CA ARG A 102 -6.64 7.00 11.14
C ARG A 102 -6.08 5.91 10.25
N ILE A 103 -6.75 4.75 10.29
CA ILE A 103 -6.54 3.67 9.33
C ILE A 103 -7.88 3.41 8.66
N TYR A 104 -7.93 3.62 7.35
CA TYR A 104 -9.07 3.28 6.52
C TYR A 104 -8.84 1.92 5.87
N SER A 105 -9.89 1.10 5.77
CA SER A 105 -9.90 -0.09 4.92
C SER A 105 -10.87 0.14 3.76
N LEU A 106 -10.35 0.19 2.53
CA LEU A 106 -11.16 0.28 1.32
C LEU A 106 -11.43 -1.13 0.79
N ILE A 107 -12.71 -1.46 0.76
CA ILE A 107 -13.27 -2.73 0.28
C ILE A 107 -14.11 -2.43 -0.94
N GLN A 108 -13.99 -3.27 -1.97
CA GLN A 108 -14.90 -3.23 -3.11
C GLN A 108 -16.21 -3.90 -2.68
N GLU A 109 -17.36 -3.26 -2.91
CA GLU A 109 -18.67 -3.75 -2.43
C GLU A 109 -18.95 -5.22 -2.82
N ASP A 110 -18.56 -5.62 -4.03
CA ASP A 110 -18.79 -6.97 -4.56
C ASP A 110 -17.70 -8.01 -4.20
N ILE A 111 -16.72 -7.64 -3.37
CA ILE A 111 -15.62 -8.52 -2.98
C ILE A 111 -15.65 -8.73 -1.47
N GLU A 112 -15.94 -9.96 -1.06
CA GLU A 112 -15.83 -10.35 0.34
C GLU A 112 -14.36 -10.30 0.81
N PRO A 113 -14.06 -9.58 1.92
CA PRO A 113 -12.74 -9.57 2.49
C PRO A 113 -12.31 -10.98 2.94
N GLY A 114 -11.04 -11.31 2.69
CA GLY A 114 -10.46 -12.57 3.15
C GLY A 114 -10.43 -12.68 4.68
N GLY A 115 -10.32 -13.92 5.17
CA GLY A 115 -10.26 -14.22 6.60
C GLY A 115 -8.96 -13.77 7.29
N LYS A 116 -8.95 -13.90 8.62
CA LYS A 116 -7.77 -13.58 9.45
C LYS A 116 -6.57 -14.46 9.03
N PRO A 117 -5.37 -13.87 8.81
CA PRO A 117 -4.21 -14.66 8.40
C PRO A 117 -3.70 -15.53 9.55
N GLY A 118 -3.40 -16.79 9.25
CA GLY A 118 -2.88 -17.81 10.20
C GLY A 118 -1.50 -18.33 9.84
N LEU A 119 -0.54 -17.44 9.53
CA LEU A 119 0.79 -17.83 9.05
C LEU A 119 1.83 -18.02 10.17
N LEU A 120 1.64 -17.42 11.34
CA LEU A 120 2.64 -17.41 12.41
C LEU A 120 2.98 -18.82 12.92
N ASP A 121 1.96 -19.66 13.05
CA ASP A 121 2.06 -20.99 13.63
C ASP A 121 2.50 -22.07 12.63
N LYS A 122 2.62 -21.73 11.35
CA LYS A 122 3.04 -22.67 10.29
C LYS A 122 4.52 -23.00 10.38
N SER A 123 4.90 -24.21 10.00
CA SER A 123 6.30 -24.60 9.77
C SER A 123 6.91 -23.88 8.57
N ALA A 124 8.23 -23.94 8.41
CA ALA A 124 8.90 -23.35 7.25
C ALA A 124 8.44 -24.00 5.94
N GLU A 125 8.25 -25.33 5.93
CA GLU A 125 7.77 -26.10 4.78
C GLU A 125 6.36 -25.65 4.36
N GLU A 126 5.43 -25.55 5.31
CA GLU A 126 4.05 -25.08 5.02
C GLU A 126 4.00 -23.61 4.54
N LEU A 127 5.00 -22.80 4.87
CA LEU A 127 5.07 -21.41 4.40
C LEU A 127 5.51 -21.30 2.94
N VAL A 128 6.16 -22.32 2.38
CA VAL A 128 6.63 -22.31 0.99
C VAL A 128 5.46 -22.14 0.02
N GLU A 129 4.31 -22.77 0.29
CA GLU A 129 3.09 -22.66 -0.52
C GLU A 129 2.61 -21.21 -0.67
N TYR A 130 2.83 -20.37 0.35
CA TYR A 130 2.38 -18.97 0.35
C TYR A 130 3.28 -18.04 -0.47
N LEU A 131 4.46 -18.49 -0.93
CA LEU A 131 5.32 -17.70 -1.80
C LEU A 131 4.69 -17.45 -3.19
N GLY A 132 3.76 -18.31 -3.62
CA GLY A 132 2.97 -18.14 -4.84
C GLY A 132 1.60 -17.47 -4.64
N HIS A 133 1.24 -17.06 -3.43
CA HIS A 133 -0.10 -16.56 -3.13
C HIS A 133 -0.46 -15.31 -3.95
N PRO A 134 -1.69 -15.15 -4.49
CA PRO A 134 -2.05 -14.00 -5.35
C PRO A 134 -1.95 -12.64 -4.65
N ASN A 135 -2.30 -12.60 -3.36
CA ASN A 135 -2.09 -11.42 -2.52
C ASN A 135 -0.63 -11.33 -2.04
N GLY A 136 0.07 -10.26 -2.44
CA GLY A 136 1.47 -10.03 -2.12
C GLY A 136 1.79 -9.85 -0.63
N TRP A 137 0.80 -9.53 0.21
CA TRP A 137 0.97 -9.53 1.66
C TRP A 137 1.39 -10.92 2.18
N TYR A 138 0.75 -11.98 1.67
CA TYR A 138 1.07 -13.36 2.06
C TYR A 138 2.45 -13.77 1.58
N ARG A 139 2.81 -13.44 0.34
CA ARG A 139 4.15 -13.74 -0.21
C ARG A 139 5.26 -13.13 0.64
N ASN A 140 5.16 -11.83 0.92
CA ASN A 140 6.15 -11.12 1.73
C ASN A 140 6.19 -11.64 3.18
N THR A 141 5.02 -11.96 3.75
CA THR A 141 4.94 -12.47 5.12
C THR A 141 5.51 -13.87 5.23
N ALA A 142 5.22 -14.75 4.27
CA ALA A 142 5.77 -16.10 4.20
C ALA A 142 7.29 -16.08 4.07
N GLN A 143 7.83 -15.29 3.14
CA GLN A 143 9.27 -15.11 2.98
C GLN A 143 9.94 -14.67 4.28
N LYS A 144 9.39 -13.62 4.93
CA LYS A 144 9.89 -13.13 6.22
C LYS A 144 9.88 -14.23 7.28
N LEU A 145 8.80 -15.00 7.39
CA LEU A 145 8.66 -16.05 8.41
C LEU A 145 9.58 -17.25 8.14
N ILE A 146 9.79 -17.64 6.88
CA ILE A 146 10.78 -18.67 6.49
C ILE A 146 12.16 -18.25 6.98
N ILE A 147 12.57 -17.01 6.69
CA ILE A 147 13.88 -16.46 7.13
C ILE A 147 13.98 -16.47 8.66
N LEU A 148 12.95 -16.01 9.37
CA LEU A 148 12.96 -15.94 10.84
C LEU A 148 12.99 -17.31 11.51
N LYS A 149 12.44 -18.36 10.87
CA LYS A 149 12.48 -19.73 11.39
C LYS A 149 13.86 -20.38 11.22
N GLY A 150 14.64 -19.97 10.21
CA GLY A 150 16.00 -20.45 10.00
C GLY A 150 16.11 -21.94 9.67
N ASP A 151 15.01 -22.58 9.27
CA ASP A 151 14.99 -23.99 8.92
C ASP A 151 15.62 -24.19 7.53
N MET A 152 16.81 -24.77 7.49
CA MET A 152 17.53 -25.03 6.24
C MET A 152 16.98 -26.23 5.47
N GLY A 153 16.03 -26.99 6.05
CA GLY A 153 15.37 -28.12 5.41
C GLY A 153 14.58 -27.73 4.16
N VAL A 154 14.09 -26.49 4.09
CA VAL A 154 13.30 -26.00 2.94
C VAL A 154 14.15 -25.61 1.72
N VAL A 155 15.48 -25.54 1.85
CA VAL A 155 16.36 -25.04 0.78
C VAL A 155 16.24 -25.83 -0.53
N PRO A 156 16.21 -27.18 -0.55
CA PRO A 156 16.00 -27.94 -1.77
C PRO A 156 14.70 -27.56 -2.48
N LYS A 157 13.60 -27.41 -1.72
CA LYS A 157 12.30 -27.05 -2.28
C LYS A 157 12.27 -25.63 -2.84
N LEU A 158 12.90 -24.69 -2.15
CA LEU A 158 13.05 -23.31 -2.64
C LEU A 158 13.88 -23.24 -3.93
N LYS A 159 14.92 -24.07 -4.06
CA LYS A 159 15.71 -24.15 -5.31
C LYS A 159 14.90 -24.71 -6.47
N GLU A 160 14.11 -25.75 -6.23
CA GLU A 160 13.18 -26.30 -7.23
C GLU A 160 12.23 -25.22 -7.74
N ILE A 161 11.56 -24.50 -6.82
CA ILE A 161 10.64 -23.41 -7.18
C ILE A 161 11.34 -22.26 -7.91
N ALA A 162 12.59 -21.96 -7.59
CA ALA A 162 13.31 -20.88 -8.29
C ALA A 162 13.69 -21.26 -9.74
N MET A 163 13.80 -22.55 -10.04
CA MET A 163 14.27 -23.04 -11.35
C MET A 163 13.11 -23.46 -12.28
N ASP A 164 11.98 -23.87 -11.73
CA ASP A 164 10.92 -24.60 -12.46
C ASP A 164 9.53 -23.94 -12.33
N ASN A 165 9.48 -22.61 -12.19
CA ASN A 165 8.25 -21.88 -11.89
C ASN A 165 7.80 -20.96 -13.02
N GLU A 166 6.56 -21.14 -13.46
CA GLU A 166 5.81 -20.23 -14.32
C GLU A 166 5.12 -19.15 -13.45
N SER A 167 5.49 -17.89 -13.67
CA SER A 167 4.95 -16.79 -12.88
C SER A 167 3.49 -16.51 -13.28
N PHE A 168 2.59 -16.51 -12.30
CA PHE A 168 1.20 -16.02 -12.45
C PHE A 168 1.13 -14.67 -13.18
N TRP A 169 2.14 -13.81 -13.00
CA TRP A 169 2.20 -12.51 -13.66
C TRP A 169 2.58 -12.61 -15.13
N THR A 170 3.49 -13.53 -15.48
CA THR A 170 3.89 -13.77 -16.88
C THR A 170 2.70 -14.25 -17.70
N ASP A 171 1.88 -15.16 -17.15
CA ASP A 171 0.74 -15.72 -17.88
C ASP A 171 -0.44 -14.75 -18.02
N ASN A 172 -0.67 -13.89 -17.02
CA ASN A 172 -1.87 -13.04 -16.98
C ASN A 172 -1.60 -11.58 -17.37
N PHE A 173 -0.35 -11.13 -17.32
CA PHE A 173 0.01 -9.72 -17.52
C PHE A 173 1.23 -9.51 -18.43
N GLY A 174 1.88 -10.58 -18.91
CA GLY A 174 3.09 -10.53 -19.73
C GLY A 174 4.35 -10.17 -18.91
N ASP A 175 5.50 -10.12 -19.59
CA ASP A 175 6.80 -9.73 -19.02
C ASP A 175 6.93 -8.21 -18.76
#